data_AF-A0AB74CCS8-F1
#
_entry.id   AF-A0AB74CCS8-F1
#
_cell.length_a   1.000
_cell.length_b   1.000
_cell.length_c   1.000
_cell.angle_alpha   90.00
_cell.angle_beta   90.00
_cell.angle_gamma   90.00
#
_symmetry.space_group_name_H-M   'P 1'
#
loop_
_entity.id
_entity.type
_entity.pdbx_description
1 polymer ?
#
loop_
_entity_poly.entity_id
_entity_poly.type
_entity_poly.pdbx_seq_one_letter_code
_entity_poly.pdbx_strand_id
1 'polypeptide(L)'
;MSGVELGLAIIGTLDLCLKYGQIIVTKYKTFNKADEEIEERILAIEAAWAKISQQLAFLKRVWASLDEDYQELQGRILRVLERKLQTAVLQISKLEKGANQTGTGFTDKRKALKYALMVKGSLDKAIQDLRVWEKEFDTTWFLVLRVADHTIDTELVKRPGTEKLSVARHVRDALQQEPQRASSVFLAESKLHSATRCAIPHSTCTIIEIAGVG
;
A
#
# COMPACT_ATOMS: atom_id res chain seq x y z
N MET A 1 -23.24 2.11 17.68
CA MET A 1 -22.90 1.43 16.41
C MET A 1 -21.94 0.33 16.76
N SER A 2 -22.27 -0.92 16.42
CA SER A 2 -21.42 -2.06 16.77
C SER A 2 -20.18 -2.11 15.86
N GLY A 3 -19.08 -2.73 16.31
CA GLY A 3 -17.86 -2.90 15.48
C GLY A 3 -18.12 -3.62 14.14
N VAL A 4 -19.15 -4.47 14.08
CA VAL A 4 -19.57 -5.17 12.86
C VAL A 4 -20.17 -4.22 11.82
N GLU A 5 -20.96 -3.22 12.25
CA GLU A 5 -21.55 -2.20 11.36
C GLU A 5 -20.47 -1.30 10.75
N LEU A 6 -19.46 -0.93 11.55
CA LEU A 6 -18.31 -0.15 11.10
C LEU A 6 -17.43 -0.93 10.12
N GLY A 7 -17.19 -2.22 10.38
CA GLY A 7 -16.45 -3.10 9.47
C GLY A 7 -17.13 -3.26 8.10
N LEU A 8 -18.44 -3.50 8.06
CA LEU A 8 -19.21 -3.62 6.82
C LEU A 8 -19.19 -2.32 5.99
N ALA A 9 -19.27 -1.16 6.66
CA ALA A 9 -19.21 0.14 5.99
C ALA A 9 -17.87 0.34 5.26
N ILE A 10 -16.73 -0.05 5.88
CA ILE A 10 -15.42 0.11 5.24
C ILE A 10 -15.20 -0.87 4.09
N ILE A 11 -15.67 -2.11 4.21
CA ILE A 11 -15.65 -3.06 3.09
C ILE A 11 -16.43 -2.50 1.89
N GLY A 12 -17.59 -1.88 2.14
CA GLY A 12 -18.34 -1.14 1.13
C GLY A 12 -17.53 0.01 0.51
N THR A 13 -16.85 0.82 1.33
CA THR A 13 -15.97 1.90 0.85
C THR A 13 -14.83 1.37 -0.02
N LEU A 14 -14.20 0.25 0.34
CA LEU A 14 -13.15 -0.39 -0.45
C LEU A 14 -13.67 -0.81 -1.84
N ASP A 15 -14.86 -1.40 -1.88
CA ASP A 15 -15.50 -1.79 -3.14
C ASP A 15 -15.88 -0.59 -4.01
N LEU A 16 -16.34 0.51 -3.40
CA LEU A 16 -16.58 1.77 -4.10
C LEU A 16 -15.29 2.35 -4.68
N CYS A 17 -14.19 2.36 -3.91
CA CYS A 17 -12.89 2.81 -4.42
C CYS A 17 -12.45 1.98 -5.62
N LEU A 18 -12.48 0.65 -5.52
CA LEU A 18 -12.11 -0.24 -6.62
C LEU A 18 -12.96 0.01 -7.88
N LYS A 19 -14.27 0.15 -7.70
CA LYS A 19 -15.21 0.45 -8.79
C LYS A 19 -14.93 1.81 -9.43
N TYR A 20 -14.77 2.87 -8.64
CA TYR A 20 -14.57 4.22 -9.19
C TYR A 20 -13.22 4.36 -9.90
N GLY A 21 -12.14 3.79 -9.37
CA GLY A 21 -10.86 3.83 -10.06
C GLY A 21 -10.88 3.05 -11.39
N GLN A 22 -11.59 1.91 -11.45
CA GLN A 22 -11.79 1.21 -12.72
C GLN A 22 -12.57 2.05 -13.74
N ILE A 23 -13.60 2.78 -13.29
CA ILE A 23 -14.35 3.71 -14.15
C ILE A 23 -13.42 4.81 -14.68
N ILE A 24 -12.60 5.41 -13.81
CA ILE A 24 -11.65 6.47 -14.19
C ILE A 24 -10.69 6.00 -15.27
N VAL A 25 -10.02 4.86 -15.05
CA VAL A 25 -9.08 4.28 -16.03
C VAL A 25 -9.77 4.01 -17.36
N THR A 26 -10.95 3.39 -17.32
CA THR A 26 -11.70 3.03 -18.53
C THR A 26 -12.13 4.27 -19.30
N LYS A 27 -12.65 5.30 -18.62
CA LYS A 27 -13.09 6.53 -19.28
C LYS A 27 -11.93 7.33 -19.84
N TYR A 28 -10.83 7.47 -19.11
CA TYR A 28 -9.69 8.24 -19.61
C TYR A 28 -9.06 7.62 -20.87
N LYS A 29 -9.06 6.29 -20.99
CA LYS A 29 -8.64 5.58 -22.22
C LYS A 29 -9.39 6.02 -23.47
N THR A 30 -10.63 6.50 -23.33
CA THR A 30 -11.44 6.96 -24.47
C THR A 30 -10.99 8.31 -25.04
N PHE A 31 -10.17 9.07 -24.31
CA PHE A 31 -9.57 10.31 -24.81
C PHE A 31 -8.31 10.07 -25.65
N ASN A 32 -7.89 8.82 -25.83
CA ASN A 32 -6.74 8.48 -26.67
C ASN A 32 -6.98 8.96 -28.12
N LYS A 33 -6.46 10.16 -28.41
CA LYS A 33 -6.46 10.79 -29.72
C LYS A 33 -5.10 11.42 -29.92
N ALA A 34 -4.22 10.81 -30.71
CA ALA A 34 -3.03 11.37 -31.40
C ALA A 34 -2.21 12.49 -30.70
N ASP A 35 -2.25 12.58 -29.36
CA ASP A 35 -1.62 13.60 -28.53
C ASP A 35 -0.84 12.84 -27.46
N GLU A 36 0.46 12.73 -27.69
CA GLU A 36 1.42 11.97 -26.88
C GLU A 36 1.35 12.38 -25.39
N GLU A 37 1.14 13.67 -25.11
CA GLU A 37 1.01 14.16 -23.74
C GLU A 37 -0.23 13.64 -23.01
N ILE A 38 -1.32 13.37 -23.74
CA ILE A 38 -2.54 12.77 -23.18
C ILE A 38 -2.29 11.28 -22.93
N GLU A 39 -1.61 10.60 -23.84
CA GLU A 39 -1.27 9.18 -23.71
C GLU A 39 -0.37 8.92 -22.50
N GLU A 40 0.69 9.71 -22.33
CA GLU A 40 1.58 9.63 -21.15
C GLU A 40 0.82 9.81 -19.83
N ARG A 41 -0.14 10.74 -19.80
CA ARG A 41 -0.97 10.99 -18.62
C ARG A 41 -1.92 9.84 -18.33
N ILE A 42 -2.54 9.27 -19.35
CA ILE A 42 -3.38 8.07 -19.21
C ILE A 42 -2.53 6.92 -18.64
N LEU A 43 -1.33 6.70 -19.20
CA LEU A 43 -0.41 5.68 -18.71
C LEU A 43 0.00 5.92 -17.24
N ALA A 44 0.24 7.17 -16.84
CA ALA A 44 0.54 7.52 -15.46
C ALA A 44 -0.63 7.20 -14.50
N ILE A 45 -1.87 7.42 -14.92
CA ILE A 45 -3.06 7.05 -14.15
C ILE A 45 -3.17 5.53 -14.04
N GLU A 46 -2.94 4.80 -15.13
CA GLU A 46 -2.96 3.33 -15.14
C GLU A 46 -1.92 2.74 -14.20
N ALA A 47 -0.68 3.23 -14.25
CA ALA A 47 0.40 2.77 -13.39
C ALA A 47 0.09 3.04 -11.91
N ALA A 48 -0.37 4.25 -11.57
CA ALA A 48 -0.77 4.60 -10.21
C ALA A 48 -1.95 3.73 -9.73
N TRP A 49 -2.97 3.55 -10.57
CA TRP A 49 -4.15 2.77 -10.22
C TRP A 49 -3.85 1.27 -10.08
N ALA A 50 -2.98 0.71 -10.92
CA ALA A 50 -2.56 -0.69 -10.82
C ALA A 50 -1.96 -0.98 -9.43
N LYS A 51 -1.13 -0.08 -8.92
CA LYS A 51 -0.57 -0.22 -7.58
C LYS A 51 -1.62 -0.04 -6.48
N ILE A 52 -2.40 1.04 -6.54
CA ILE A 52 -3.45 1.33 -5.55
C ILE A 52 -4.46 0.18 -5.45
N SER A 53 -4.95 -0.34 -6.59
CA SER A 53 -5.92 -1.42 -6.61
C SER A 53 -5.39 -2.71 -5.98
N GLN A 54 -4.10 -3.04 -6.16
CA GLN A 54 -3.47 -4.17 -5.48
C GLN A 54 -3.42 -3.98 -3.96
N GLN A 55 -3.09 -2.77 -3.50
CA GLN A 55 -3.06 -2.42 -2.08
C GLN A 55 -4.44 -2.49 -1.45
N LEU A 56 -5.46 -1.90 -2.09
CA LEU A 56 -6.85 -1.97 -1.62
C LEU A 56 -7.37 -3.40 -1.58
N ALA A 57 -7.08 -4.21 -2.60
CA ALA A 57 -7.50 -5.60 -2.65
C ALA A 57 -6.89 -6.43 -1.50
N PHE A 58 -5.62 -6.18 -1.17
CA PHE A 58 -4.99 -6.81 -0.01
C PHE A 58 -5.59 -6.30 1.30
N LEU A 59 -5.73 -4.97 1.45
CA LEU A 59 -6.30 -4.37 2.66
C LEU A 59 -7.69 -4.95 2.95
N LYS A 60 -8.51 -5.17 1.93
CA LYS A 60 -9.81 -5.84 2.04
C LYS A 60 -9.72 -7.23 2.66
N ARG A 61 -8.69 -8.02 2.34
CA ARG A 61 -8.51 -9.39 2.84
C ARG A 61 -8.03 -9.43 4.29
N VAL A 62 -7.21 -8.47 4.69
CA VAL A 62 -6.62 -8.42 6.03
C VAL A 62 -7.36 -7.48 6.98
N TRP A 63 -8.41 -6.79 6.52
CA TRP A 63 -9.10 -5.76 7.28
C TRP A 63 -9.49 -6.22 8.68
N ALA A 64 -10.13 -7.39 8.77
CA ALA A 64 -10.63 -7.96 10.01
C ALA A 64 -9.52 -8.38 11.00
N SER A 65 -8.28 -8.56 10.54
CA SER A 65 -7.14 -8.88 11.39
C SER A 65 -6.37 -7.63 11.86
N LEU A 66 -6.76 -6.43 11.41
CA LEU A 66 -6.17 -5.18 11.89
C LEU A 66 -6.77 -4.79 13.23
N ASP A 67 -5.92 -4.24 14.10
CA ASP A 67 -6.33 -3.61 15.35
C ASP A 67 -7.27 -2.41 15.11
N GLU A 68 -8.18 -2.14 16.05
CA GLU A 68 -9.28 -1.18 15.89
C GLU A 68 -8.78 0.25 15.62
N ASP A 69 -7.70 0.68 16.26
CA ASP A 69 -7.13 2.02 16.04
C ASP A 69 -6.59 2.15 14.59
N TYR A 70 -6.00 1.07 14.08
CA TYR A 70 -5.53 1.00 12.70
C TYR A 70 -6.70 0.95 11.72
N GLN A 71 -7.76 0.21 12.02
CA GLN A 71 -8.98 0.20 11.21
C GLN A 71 -9.61 1.59 11.14
N GLU A 72 -9.66 2.33 12.25
CA GLU A 72 -10.20 3.70 12.24
C GLU A 72 -9.36 4.63 11.34
N LEU A 73 -8.04 4.64 11.54
CA LEU A 73 -7.12 5.47 10.77
C LEU A 73 -7.20 5.15 9.28
N GLN A 74 -7.10 3.86 8.92
CA GLN A 74 -7.19 3.41 7.53
C GLN A 74 -8.55 3.72 6.92
N GLY A 75 -9.64 3.59 7.70
CA GLY A 75 -10.98 3.95 7.26
C GLY A 75 -11.11 5.42 6.88
N ARG A 76 -10.47 6.32 7.64
CA ARG A 76 -10.42 7.76 7.31
C ARG A 76 -9.63 8.03 6.04
N ILE A 77 -8.47 7.37 5.88
CA ILE A 77 -7.63 7.48 4.67
C ILE A 77 -8.38 6.97 3.43
N LEU A 78 -9.11 5.86 3.54
CA LEU A 78 -9.94 5.30 2.46
C LEU A 78 -11.08 6.23 2.04
N ARG A 79 -11.76 6.88 2.99
CA ARG A 79 -12.80 7.88 2.67
C ARG A 79 -12.24 9.10 1.93
N VAL A 80 -10.97 9.43 2.11
CA VAL A 80 -10.32 10.48 1.30
C VAL A 80 -10.15 10.01 -0.14
N LEU A 81 -9.70 8.76 -0.35
CA LEU A 81 -9.60 8.18 -1.70
C LEU A 81 -10.95 8.13 -2.39
N GLU A 82 -11.97 7.61 -1.70
CA GLU A 82 -13.33 7.49 -2.24
C GLU A 82 -13.82 8.82 -2.81
N ARG A 83 -13.70 9.91 -2.03
CA ARG A 83 -14.10 11.25 -2.44
C ARG A 83 -13.29 11.78 -3.63
N LYS A 84 -11.97 11.53 -3.66
CA LYS A 84 -11.11 11.91 -4.78
C LYS A 84 -11.52 11.18 -6.07
N LEU A 85 -11.73 9.87 -5.99
CA LEU A 85 -12.17 9.06 -7.12
C LEU A 85 -13.56 9.47 -7.60
N GLN A 86 -14.52 9.66 -6.69
CA GLN A 86 -15.86 10.13 -7.05
C GLN A 86 -15.80 11.49 -7.76
N THR A 87 -14.98 12.42 -7.26
CA THR A 87 -14.77 13.74 -7.87
C THR A 87 -14.20 13.61 -9.28
N ALA A 88 -13.21 12.74 -9.50
CA ALA A 88 -12.64 12.49 -10.81
C ALA A 88 -13.68 11.87 -11.78
N VAL A 89 -14.47 10.89 -11.33
CA VAL A 89 -15.57 10.31 -12.13
C VAL A 89 -16.56 11.40 -12.57
N LEU A 90 -16.93 12.32 -11.67
CA LEU A 90 -17.83 13.42 -11.99
C LEU A 90 -17.21 14.41 -12.99
N GLN A 91 -15.92 14.73 -12.86
CA GLN A 91 -15.21 15.61 -13.79
C GLN A 91 -15.16 15.00 -15.19
N ILE A 92 -14.76 13.74 -15.31
CA ILE A 92 -14.70 13.04 -16.60
C ILE A 92 -16.09 12.99 -17.26
N SER A 93 -17.12 12.67 -16.48
CA SER A 93 -18.49 12.60 -17.00
C SER A 93 -19.00 13.97 -17.49
N LYS A 94 -18.52 15.08 -16.93
CA LYS A 94 -18.80 16.43 -17.46
C LYS A 94 -18.08 16.68 -18.79
N LEU A 95 -16.84 16.20 -18.93
CA LEU A 95 -16.07 16.32 -20.18
C LEU A 95 -16.70 15.49 -21.32
N GLU A 96 -17.19 14.29 -21.03
CA GLU A 96 -17.90 13.45 -22.01
C GLU A 96 -19.20 14.12 -22.49
N LYS A 97 -20.00 14.66 -21.57
CA LYS A 97 -21.23 15.39 -21.92
C LYS A 97 -20.93 16.63 -22.77
N GLY A 98 -19.87 17.36 -22.42
CA GLY A 98 -19.42 18.52 -23.21
C GLY A 98 -19.02 18.15 -24.63
N ALA A 99 -18.34 17.01 -24.83
CA ALA A 99 -17.97 16.52 -26.16
C ALA A 99 -19.18 16.09 -27.01
N ASN A 100 -20.16 15.41 -26.40
CA ASN A 100 -21.34 14.91 -27.09
C ASN A 100 -22.32 16.03 -27.48
N GLN A 101 -22.41 17.10 -26.69
CA GLN A 101 -23.25 18.28 -27.01
C GLN A 101 -22.68 19.12 -28.15
N THR A 102 -21.37 19.06 -28.38
CA THR A 102 -20.70 19.72 -29.50
C THR A 102 -20.70 18.87 -30.77
N GLY A 103 -21.69 17.98 -30.96
CA GLY A 103 -21.79 16.99 -32.03
C GLY A 103 -21.25 17.46 -33.38
N THR A 104 -20.46 16.59 -34.02
CA THR A 104 -19.66 16.82 -35.24
C THR A 104 -18.48 17.79 -35.02
N GLY A 105 -17.29 17.38 -35.46
CA GLY A 105 -16.00 17.89 -34.99
C GLY A 105 -15.93 19.40 -34.83
N PHE A 106 -15.25 19.87 -33.78
CA PHE A 106 -15.05 21.29 -33.50
C PHE A 106 -14.67 22.04 -34.78
N THR A 107 -15.65 22.70 -35.40
CA THR A 107 -15.43 23.59 -36.54
C THR A 107 -14.62 24.81 -36.11
N ASP A 108 -14.66 25.12 -34.81
CA ASP A 108 -13.89 26.16 -34.16
C ASP A 108 -12.66 25.59 -33.41
N LYS A 109 -11.47 25.83 -33.97
CA LYS A 109 -10.18 25.45 -33.39
C LYS A 109 -10.01 25.92 -31.93
N ARG A 110 -10.60 27.06 -31.54
CA ARG A 110 -10.49 27.58 -30.17
C ARG A 110 -11.24 26.69 -29.18
N LYS A 111 -12.41 26.19 -29.57
CA LYS A 111 -13.20 25.29 -28.73
C LYS A 111 -12.54 23.92 -28.59
N ALA A 112 -11.92 23.42 -29.66
CA ALA A 112 -11.11 22.20 -29.63
C ALA A 112 -9.92 22.32 -28.66
N LEU A 113 -9.17 23.42 -28.75
CA LEU A 113 -8.02 23.67 -27.88
C LEU A 113 -8.45 23.82 -26.42
N LYS A 114 -9.55 24.55 -26.16
CA LYS A 114 -10.10 24.70 -24.81
C LYS A 114 -10.53 23.35 -24.23
N TYR A 115 -11.15 22.50 -25.04
CA TYR A 115 -11.53 21.14 -24.63
C TYR A 115 -10.30 20.29 -24.30
N ALA A 116 -9.29 20.28 -25.17
CA ALA A 116 -8.04 19.55 -24.93
C ALA A 116 -7.35 20.01 -23.63
N LEU A 117 -7.29 21.32 -23.38
CA LEU A 117 -6.78 21.88 -22.12
C LEU A 117 -7.58 21.42 -20.89
N MET A 118 -8.91 21.35 -21.00
CA MET A 118 -9.75 20.84 -19.91
C MET A 118 -9.53 19.35 -19.65
N VAL A 119 -9.34 18.54 -20.70
CA VAL A 119 -9.00 17.11 -20.58
C VAL A 119 -7.64 16.95 -19.90
N LYS A 120 -6.60 17.64 -20.39
CA LYS A 120 -5.25 17.63 -19.79
C LYS A 120 -5.28 18.04 -18.32
N GLY A 121 -5.95 19.15 -17.99
CA GLY A 121 -6.09 19.59 -16.60
C GLY A 121 -6.84 18.60 -15.70
N SER A 122 -7.84 17.88 -16.23
CA SER A 122 -8.53 16.83 -15.48
C SER A 122 -7.63 15.61 -15.22
N LEU A 123 -6.86 15.20 -16.23
CA LEU A 123 -5.88 14.11 -16.11
C LEU A 123 -4.80 14.45 -15.08
N ASP A 124 -4.20 15.64 -15.16
CA ASP A 124 -3.16 16.09 -14.23
C ASP A 124 -3.66 16.10 -12.79
N LYS A 125 -4.89 16.57 -12.58
CA LYS A 125 -5.52 16.55 -11.26
C LYS A 125 -5.72 15.13 -10.75
N ALA A 126 -6.20 14.21 -11.59
CA ALA A 126 -6.39 12.81 -11.21
C ALA A 126 -5.05 12.15 -10.85
N ILE A 127 -4.00 12.37 -11.65
CA ILE A 127 -2.64 11.88 -11.37
C ILE A 127 -2.15 12.38 -10.02
N GLN A 128 -2.25 13.70 -9.79
CA GLN A 128 -1.81 14.31 -8.54
C GLN A 128 -2.58 13.76 -7.34
N ASP A 129 -3.90 13.65 -7.45
CA ASP A 129 -4.75 13.13 -6.39
C ASP A 129 -4.43 11.69 -6.04
N LEU A 130 -4.19 10.83 -7.04
CA LEU A 130 -3.81 9.43 -6.84
C LEU A 130 -2.42 9.31 -6.21
N ARG A 131 -1.42 10.02 -6.74
CA ARG A 131 -0.03 9.94 -6.24
C ARG A 131 0.12 10.48 -4.83
N VAL A 132 -0.54 11.58 -4.51
CA VAL A 132 -0.52 12.13 -3.14
C VAL A 132 -1.16 11.14 -2.18
N TRP A 133 -2.33 10.59 -2.54
CA TRP A 133 -2.99 9.60 -1.69
C TRP A 133 -2.13 8.35 -1.51
N GLU A 134 -1.56 7.83 -2.61
CA GLU A 134 -0.66 6.67 -2.59
C GLU A 134 0.53 6.90 -1.67
N LYS A 135 1.15 8.07 -1.69
CA LYS A 135 2.29 8.41 -0.82
C LYS A 135 1.91 8.36 0.67
N GLU A 136 0.76 8.94 1.02
CA GLU A 136 0.26 8.93 2.41
C GLU A 136 -0.13 7.51 2.84
N PHE A 137 -0.71 6.72 1.93
CA PHE A 137 -1.08 5.34 2.18
C PHE A 137 0.15 4.42 2.31
N ASP A 138 1.15 4.53 1.42
CA ASP A 138 2.41 3.79 1.46
C ASP A 138 3.15 3.96 2.80
N THR A 139 3.08 5.16 3.38
CA THR A 139 3.74 5.48 4.66
C THR A 139 3.06 4.80 5.84
N THR A 140 1.74 4.60 5.78
CA THR A 140 0.98 3.88 6.83
C THR A 140 0.90 2.37 6.57
N TRP A 141 1.11 1.92 5.33
CA TRP A 141 1.15 0.51 4.92
C TRP A 141 2.27 -0.29 5.60
N PHE A 142 3.42 0.33 5.85
CA PHE A 142 4.55 -0.31 6.53
C PHE A 142 4.20 -0.75 7.96
N LEU A 143 3.22 -0.09 8.60
CA LEU A 143 2.74 -0.46 9.92
C LEU A 143 1.80 -1.67 9.88
N VAL A 144 0.95 -1.78 8.84
CA VAL A 144 0.13 -2.99 8.60
C VAL A 144 0.99 -4.23 8.43
N LEU A 145 2.13 -4.09 7.75
CA LEU A 145 3.13 -5.16 7.62
C LEU A 145 3.78 -5.54 8.95
N ARG A 146 3.84 -4.63 9.93
CA ARG A 146 4.50 -4.81 11.24
C ARG A 146 3.59 -5.46 12.29
N VAL A 147 2.27 -5.27 12.22
CA VAL A 147 1.27 -5.78 13.19
C VAL A 147 0.88 -7.24 12.86
N ALA A 148 1.86 -8.14 12.82
CA ALA A 148 1.73 -9.49 12.28
C ALA A 148 0.61 -10.37 12.91
N ASP A 149 -0.38 -10.75 12.11
CA ASP A 149 -1.19 -11.98 12.26
C ASP A 149 -0.84 -12.98 11.12
N HIS A 150 -1.02 -14.28 11.35
CA HIS A 150 -0.69 -15.40 10.44
C HIS A 150 -1.40 -15.28 9.07
N THR A 151 -2.55 -14.61 9.05
CA THR A 151 -3.32 -14.30 7.84
C THR A 151 -2.53 -13.40 6.88
N ILE A 152 -1.78 -12.43 7.43
CA ILE A 152 -0.98 -11.48 6.63
C ILE A 152 0.22 -12.21 6.00
N ASP A 153 0.87 -13.12 6.73
CA ASP A 153 2.00 -13.93 6.23
C ASP A 153 1.61 -14.79 5.04
N THR A 154 0.47 -15.48 5.17
CA THR A 154 -0.05 -16.37 4.12
C THR A 154 -0.33 -15.60 2.83
N GLU A 155 -0.86 -14.37 2.92
CA GLU A 155 -1.16 -13.54 1.76
C GLU A 155 0.11 -12.89 1.14
N LEU A 156 1.16 -12.65 1.94
CA LEU A 156 2.46 -12.17 1.46
C LEU A 156 3.26 -13.25 0.72
N VAL A 157 3.05 -14.54 1.05
CA VAL A 157 3.67 -15.68 0.37
C VAL A 157 3.01 -15.95 -0.99
N LYS A 158 1.67 -15.82 -1.07
CA LYS A 158 0.91 -16.11 -2.30
C LYS A 158 1.17 -15.14 -3.46
N ARG A 159 1.81 -13.99 -3.23
CA ARG A 159 2.20 -13.05 -4.30
C ARG A 159 3.70 -12.78 -4.27
N PRO A 160 4.46 -13.13 -5.32
CA PRO A 160 5.75 -12.50 -5.58
C PRO A 160 5.46 -11.05 -5.99
N GLY A 161 5.39 -10.16 -5.01
CA GLY A 161 5.18 -8.73 -5.23
C GLY A 161 6.48 -8.01 -5.60
N THR A 162 6.34 -6.73 -5.99
CA THR A 162 7.42 -5.77 -6.28
C THR A 162 8.54 -5.77 -5.22
N GLU A 163 9.74 -5.26 -5.54
CA GLU A 163 10.90 -5.19 -4.62
C GLU A 163 10.52 -4.75 -3.19
N LYS A 164 9.60 -3.79 -3.04
CA LYS A 164 9.12 -3.31 -1.74
C LYS A 164 8.36 -4.37 -0.92
N LEU A 165 7.59 -5.25 -1.56
CA LEU A 165 6.90 -6.37 -0.90
C LEU A 165 7.88 -7.50 -0.56
N SER A 166 8.93 -7.70 -1.36
CA SER A 166 10.03 -8.60 -1.02
C SER A 166 10.85 -8.08 0.17
N VAL A 167 11.18 -6.79 0.18
CA VAL A 167 11.85 -6.13 1.31
C VAL A 167 10.96 -6.18 2.56
N ALA A 168 9.65 -5.94 2.43
CA ALA A 168 8.71 -6.09 3.54
C ALA A 168 8.68 -7.53 4.08
N ARG A 169 8.72 -8.54 3.20
CA ARG A 169 8.84 -9.94 3.60
C ARG A 169 10.15 -10.20 4.34
N HIS A 170 11.29 -9.76 3.82
CA HIS A 170 12.59 -9.95 4.47
C HIS A 170 12.70 -9.23 5.82
N VAL A 171 12.20 -7.99 5.91
CA VAL A 171 12.12 -7.24 7.17
C VAL A 171 11.21 -7.98 8.16
N ARG A 172 10.11 -8.55 7.69
CA ARG A 172 9.18 -9.31 8.54
C ARG A 172 9.75 -10.65 8.98
N ASP A 173 10.38 -11.41 8.10
CA ASP A 173 11.09 -12.65 8.43
C ASP A 173 12.16 -12.36 9.48
N ALA A 174 12.91 -11.26 9.33
CA ALA A 174 13.90 -10.81 10.31
C ALA A 174 13.28 -10.42 11.66
N LEU A 175 12.08 -9.84 11.67
CA LEU A 175 11.33 -9.50 12.90
C LEU A 175 10.64 -10.72 13.54
N GLN A 176 10.26 -11.74 12.76
CA GLN A 176 9.67 -12.99 13.26
C GLN A 176 10.73 -13.97 13.79
N GLN A 177 12.00 -13.82 13.38
CA GLN A 177 13.12 -14.60 13.92
C GLN A 177 13.53 -14.26 15.35
N GLU A 178 12.76 -13.43 16.07
CA GLU A 178 12.74 -13.49 17.53
C GLU A 178 11.56 -14.37 18.00
N PRO A 179 11.73 -15.70 18.09
CA PRO A 179 11.02 -16.37 19.16
C PRO A 179 11.39 -15.63 20.45
N GLN A 180 10.41 -15.41 21.32
CA GLN A 180 10.62 -15.09 22.72
C GLN A 180 11.36 -16.23 23.47
N ARG A 181 12.42 -16.80 22.91
CA ARG A 181 13.51 -17.27 23.74
C ARG A 181 14.19 -15.99 24.18
N ALA A 182 13.96 -15.62 25.43
CA ALA A 182 14.86 -14.74 26.14
C ALA A 182 16.27 -15.30 25.95
N SER A 183 16.99 -14.86 24.93
CA SER A 183 18.43 -14.98 24.86
C SER A 183 18.93 -14.02 25.90
N SER A 184 18.84 -14.48 27.14
CA SER A 184 19.52 -13.86 28.25
C SER A 184 20.97 -13.67 27.81
N VAL A 185 21.44 -12.43 27.83
CA VAL A 185 22.88 -12.13 27.65
C VAL A 185 23.69 -12.80 28.78
N PHE A 186 23.02 -13.23 29.86
CA PHE A 186 23.60 -14.01 30.93
C PHE A 186 23.64 -15.50 30.58
N LEU A 187 24.83 -16.09 30.70
CA LEU A 187 25.05 -17.52 30.64
C LEU A 187 24.22 -18.22 31.72
N ALA A 188 23.52 -19.29 31.33
CA ALA A 188 22.80 -20.13 32.29
C ALA A 188 23.79 -20.74 33.30
N GLU A 189 23.42 -20.71 34.59
CA GLU A 189 24.25 -21.19 35.70
C GLU A 189 24.70 -22.65 35.48
N SER A 190 23.82 -23.50 34.94
CA SER A 190 24.13 -24.88 34.56
C SER A 190 25.29 -25.01 33.56
N LYS A 191 25.41 -24.07 32.60
CA LYS A 191 26.51 -24.05 31.63
C LYS A 191 27.83 -23.58 32.25
N LEU A 192 27.78 -22.70 33.25
CA LEU A 192 28.96 -22.25 33.97
C LEU A 192 29.53 -23.35 34.88
N HIS A 193 28.64 -24.19 35.45
CA HIS A 193 29.05 -25.34 36.26
C HIS A 193 29.64 -26.48 35.44
N SER A 194 29.18 -26.68 34.20
CA SER A 194 29.70 -27.72 33.31
C SER A 194 30.95 -27.28 32.51
N ALA A 195 31.43 -26.04 32.70
CA ALA A 195 32.52 -25.46 31.92
C ALA A 195 33.90 -25.97 32.39
N THR A 196 34.82 -26.16 31.45
CA THR A 196 36.19 -26.57 31.75
C THR A 196 36.95 -25.39 32.32
N ARG A 197 37.66 -25.60 33.44
CA ARG A 197 38.47 -24.56 34.09
C ARG A 197 39.94 -24.91 34.04
N CYS A 198 40.76 -23.98 33.58
CA CYS A 198 42.20 -24.11 33.55
C CYS A 198 42.85 -23.00 34.39
N ALA A 199 43.77 -23.37 35.28
CA ALA A 199 44.53 -22.39 36.05
C ALA A 199 45.58 -21.73 35.16
N ILE A 200 45.71 -20.41 35.27
CA ILE A 200 46.80 -19.70 34.59
C ILE A 200 48.05 -19.83 35.48
N PRO A 201 49.16 -20.39 34.98
CA PRO A 201 50.38 -20.54 35.78
C PRO A 201 50.82 -19.21 36.38
N HIS A 202 51.22 -19.24 37.66
CA HIS A 202 51.67 -18.07 38.42
C HIS A 202 50.63 -16.95 38.60
N SER A 203 49.34 -17.27 38.44
CA SER A 203 48.22 -16.35 38.68
C SER A 203 47.19 -16.99 39.61
N THR A 204 46.42 -16.17 40.31
CA THR A 204 45.22 -16.60 41.05
C THR A 204 43.98 -16.66 40.15
N CYS A 205 44.11 -16.27 38.87
CA CYS A 205 43.02 -16.27 37.90
C CYS A 205 42.87 -17.64 37.21
N THR A 206 41.63 -17.95 36.78
CA THR A 206 41.29 -19.18 36.04
C THR A 206 40.58 -18.83 34.74
N ILE A 207 40.95 -19.52 33.65
CA ILE A 207 40.24 -19.46 32.37
C ILE A 207 39.08 -20.45 32.43
N ILE A 208 37.91 -20.02 31.97
CA ILE A 208 36.71 -20.86 31.85
C ILE A 208 36.37 -20.99 30.37
N GLU A 209 36.32 -22.22 29.86
CA GLU A 209 35.96 -22.52 28.48
C GLU A 209 34.60 -23.25 28.43
N ILE A 210 33.67 -22.69 27.65
CA ILE A 210 32.29 -23.19 27.51
C ILE A 210 32.13 -23.72 26.08
N ALA A 211 31.96 -25.03 25.92
CA ALA A 211 31.81 -25.65 24.60
C ALA A 211 30.46 -25.27 23.95
N GLY A 212 30.48 -24.91 22.66
CA GLY A 212 29.28 -24.71 21.83
C GLY A 212 28.78 -23.27 21.67
N VAL A 213 29.66 -22.27 21.71
CA VAL A 213 29.36 -20.92 21.19
C VAL A 213 30.01 -20.79 19.82
N GLY A 214 29.31 -21.29 18.80
CA GLY A 214 29.60 -21.13 17.38
C GLY A 214 28.31 -20.92 16.62
#